data_AF-A0AAE2SXN0-F1
#
_entry.id   AF-A0AAE2SXN0-F1
#
_cell.length_a   1.000
_cell.length_b   1.000
_cell.length_c   1.000
_cell.angle_alpha   90.00
_cell.angle_beta   90.00
_cell.angle_gamma   90.00
#
_symmetry.space_group_name_H-M   'P 1'
#
loop_
_entity.id
_entity.type
_entity.pdbx_description
1 polymer ?
#
loop_
_entity_poly.entity_id
_entity_poly.type
_entity_poly.pdbx_seq_one_letter_code
_entity_poly.pdbx_strand_id
1 'polypeptide(L)' 'MPCDRQVYDVEEDGWTATGDGIIDWEMLVPLFRRTKAEHIVTEHDNPADWRRFARRSIEHIKGLGL' A
#
# COMPACT_ATOMS: atom_id res chain seq x y z
N MET A 1 7.60 -18.59 -17.78
CA MET A 1 7.35 -17.46 -16.86
C MET A 1 7.94 -17.86 -15.52
N PRO A 2 9.03 -17.26 -15.04
CA PRO A 2 9.48 -17.55 -13.69
C PRO A 2 8.40 -17.03 -12.73
N CYS A 3 7.91 -17.90 -11.86
CA CYS A 3 7.02 -17.55 -10.77
C CYS A 3 7.90 -16.85 -9.74
N ASP A 4 8.03 -15.52 -9.86
CA ASP A 4 8.84 -14.73 -8.95
C ASP A 4 8.27 -14.88 -7.54
N ARG A 5 9.17 -15.26 -6.64
CA ARG A 5 8.92 -15.65 -5.26
C ARG A 5 8.33 -14.47 -4.48
N GLN A 6 7.01 -14.36 -4.46
CA GLN A 6 6.33 -13.49 -3.50
C GLN A 6 6.63 -14.05 -2.11
N VAL A 7 7.31 -13.25 -1.28
CA VAL A 7 7.53 -13.56 0.13
C VAL A 7 6.15 -13.50 0.76
N TYR A 8 5.54 -14.66 0.98
CA TYR A 8 4.30 -14.78 1.73
C TYR A 8 4.62 -14.43 3.18
N ASP A 9 4.25 -13.22 3.59
CA ASP A 9 4.28 -12.84 5.00
C ASP A 9 3.17 -13.59 5.71
N VAL A 10 3.55 -14.66 6.43
CA VAL A 10 2.58 -15.47 7.19
C VAL A 10 2.14 -14.81 8.49
N GLU A 11 2.86 -13.78 8.97
CA GLU A 11 2.52 -13.08 10.21
C GLU A 11 1.42 -12.03 9.97
N GLU A 12 1.42 -11.40 8.80
CA GLU A 12 0.42 -10.42 8.39
C GLU A 12 -0.53 -10.97 7.30
N ASP A 13 -0.68 -12.29 7.18
CA ASP A 13 -1.60 -12.96 6.23
C ASP A 13 -1.43 -12.50 4.75
N GLY A 14 -0.21 -12.13 4.37
CA GLY A 14 0.15 -11.62 3.05
C GLY A 14 -0.18 -10.15 2.83
N TRP A 15 -0.64 -9.45 3.86
CA TRP A 15 -0.85 -8.00 3.86
C TRP A 15 0.49 -7.30 4.12
N THR A 16 0.57 -6.05 3.67
CA THR A 16 1.76 -5.23 3.87
C THR A 16 1.40 -3.75 3.72
N ALA A 17 2.35 -2.87 4.03
CA ALA A 17 2.15 -1.43 3.88
C ALA A 17 1.84 -1.03 2.43
N THR A 18 1.06 0.03 2.27
CA THR A 18 0.77 0.61 0.94
C THR A 18 2.09 0.97 0.26
N GLY A 19 2.35 0.37 -0.91
CA GLY A 19 3.57 0.54 -1.69
C GLY A 19 4.60 -0.59 -1.58
N ASP A 20 4.49 -1.46 -0.57
CA ASP A 20 5.39 -2.62 -0.41
C ASP A 20 4.86 -3.89 -1.07
N GLY A 21 3.58 -3.88 -1.46
CA GLY A 21 2.90 -4.97 -2.14
C GLY A 21 3.05 -4.93 -3.66
N ILE A 22 2.10 -5.56 -4.35
CA ILE A 22 2.13 -5.74 -5.82
C ILE A 22 1.21 -4.78 -6.58
N ILE A 23 0.50 -3.90 -5.88
CA ILE A 23 -0.42 -2.95 -6.51
C ILE A 23 0.40 -1.83 -7.17
N ASP A 24 0.17 -1.62 -8.46
CA ASP A 24 0.75 -0.51 -9.22
C ASP A 24 0.01 0.80 -8.90
N TRP A 25 0.42 1.44 -7.80
CA TRP A 25 -0.17 2.68 -7.33
C TRP A 25 0.12 3.87 -8.27
N GLU A 26 1.28 3.89 -8.93
CA GLU A 26 1.64 4.95 -9.88
C GLU A 26 0.64 5.03 -11.04
N MET A 27 0.15 3.90 -11.53
CA MET A 27 -0.90 3.84 -12.54
C MET A 27 -2.26 4.33 -12.02
N LEU A 28 -2.58 4.10 -10.74
CA LEU A 28 -3.90 4.38 -10.16
C LEU A 28 -4.06 5.83 -9.69
N VAL A 29 -3.02 6.45 -9.14
CA VAL A 29 -3.08 7.82 -8.57
C VAL A 29 -3.67 8.86 -9.55
N PRO A 30 -3.31 8.88 -10.85
CA PRO A 30 -3.93 9.81 -11.79
C PRO A 30 -5.45 9.65 -11.91
N LEU A 31 -5.98 8.45 -11.69
CA LEU A 31 -7.42 8.18 -11.76
C LEU A 31 -8.16 8.75 -10.55
N PHE A 32 -7.53 8.83 -9.38
CA PHE A 32 -8.16 9.40 -8.18
C PHE A 32 -8.51 10.88 -8.38
N ARG A 33 -7.65 11.60 -9.10
CA ARG A 33 -7.85 13.02 -9.48
C ARG A 33 -9.05 13.25 -10.40
N ARG A 34 -9.63 12.19 -10.97
CA ARG A 34 -10.86 12.25 -11.78
C ARG A 34 -12.14 12.11 -10.94
N THR A 35 -12.00 11.87 -9.64
CA THR A 35 -13.11 11.71 -8.69
C THR A 35 -13.24 12.98 -7.83
N LYS A 36 -14.27 13.02 -6.97
CA LYS A 36 -14.43 14.06 -5.94
C LYS A 36 -13.84 13.64 -4.58
N ALA A 37 -13.04 12.58 -4.52
CA ALA A 37 -12.48 12.11 -3.26
C ALA A 37 -11.44 13.11 -2.71
N GLU A 38 -11.59 13.47 -1.44
CA GLU A 38 -10.68 14.39 -0.73
C GLU A 38 -9.81 13.68 0.31
N HIS A 39 -10.12 12.41 0.60
CA HIS A 39 -9.43 11.60 1.59
C HIS A 39 -8.96 10.29 0.97
N ILE A 40 -7.71 9.95 1.26
CA ILE A 40 -7.12 8.64 0.98
C ILE A 40 -6.81 8.00 2.33
N VAL A 41 -7.30 6.78 2.54
CA VAL A 41 -7.14 6.03 3.78
C VAL A 41 -6.37 4.76 3.47
N THR A 42 -5.38 4.45 4.31
CA THR A 42 -4.67 3.17 4.34
C THR A 42 -5.11 2.43 5.60
N GLU A 43 -5.38 1.14 5.48
CA GLU A 43 -5.97 0.32 6.53
C GLU A 43 -5.28 -1.05 6.57
N HIS A 44 -5.16 -1.61 7.77
CA HIS A 44 -4.64 -2.94 8.04
C HIS A 44 -5.31 -3.50 9.29
N ASP A 45 -5.99 -4.66 9.18
CA ASP A 45 -6.86 -5.18 10.24
C ASP A 45 -6.10 -5.79 11.43
N ASN A 46 -4.97 -6.45 11.19
CA ASN A 46 -4.14 -7.06 12.24
C ASN A 46 -2.63 -6.86 12.01
N PRO A 47 -2.12 -5.63 12.11
CA PRO A 47 -0.71 -5.36 11.87
C PRO A 47 0.16 -5.85 13.03
N ALA A 48 1.23 -6.58 12.75
CA ALA A 48 2.22 -6.97 13.75
C ALA A 48 2.97 -5.73 14.28
N ASP A 49 3.19 -4.73 13.41
CA ASP A 49 3.66 -3.40 13.77
C ASP A 49 2.88 -2.29 13.03
N TRP A 50 1.82 -1.79 13.68
CA TRP A 50 0.98 -0.74 13.11
C TRP A 50 1.73 0.58 12.86
N ARG A 51 2.80 0.88 13.61
CA ARG A 51 3.57 2.12 13.43
C ARG A 51 4.43 2.03 12.18
N ARG A 52 5.06 0.87 11.95
CA ARG A 52 5.77 0.58 10.71
C ARG A 52 4.83 0.66 9.52
N PHE A 53 3.66 0.00 9.60
CA PHE A 53 2.63 0.06 8.57
C PHE A 53 2.26 1.51 8.23
N ALA A 54 1.80 2.28 9.23
CA ALA A 54 1.33 3.65 9.03
C ALA A 54 2.43 4.56 8.46
N ARG A 55 3.67 4.45 8.95
CA ARG A 55 4.81 5.24 8.46
C ARG A 55 5.14 4.92 7.00
N ARG A 56 5.28 3.65 6.66
CA ARG A 56 5.64 3.25 5.29
C ARG A 56 4.53 3.61 4.30
N SER A 57 3.27 3.36 4.66
CA SER A 57 2.12 3.72 3.85
C SER A 57 2.06 5.23 3.58
N ILE A 58 2.22 6.10 4.60
CA ILE A 58 2.16 7.56 4.39
C ILE A 58 3.37 8.09 3.61
N GLU A 59 4.56 7.53 3.80
CA GLU A 59 5.76 7.90 3.04
C GLU A 59 5.57 7.59 1.56
N HIS A 60 5.06 6.40 1.22
CA HIS A 60 4.78 6.01 -0.16
C HIS A 60 3.69 6.89 -0.80
N ILE A 61 2.55 7.09 -0.11
CA ILE A 61 1.44 7.91 -0.61
C ILE A 61 1.91 9.35 -0.91
N LYS A 62 2.68 9.96 0.00
CA LYS A 62 3.27 11.29 -0.23
C LYS A 62 4.24 11.31 -1.41
N GLY A 63 5.02 10.25 -1.59
CA GLY A 63 5.92 10.08 -2.75
C GLY A 63 5.19 10.11 -4.09
N LEU A 64 3.92 9.68 -4.12
CA LEU A 64 3.06 9.69 -5.30
C LEU A 64 2.35 11.03 -5.54
N GLY A 65 2.54 12.01 -4.64
CA GLY A 65 1.89 13.32 -4.73
C GLY A 65 0.39 13.29 -4.39
N LEU A 66 0.01 12.42 -3.44
CA LEU A 66 -1.28 12.39 -2.76
C LEU A 66 -1.18 13.01 -1.36
#